data_AF-A0A0Q7XIX4-F1
#
_entry.id   AF-A0A0Q7XIX4-F1
#
_cell.length_a   1.000
_cell.length_b   1.000
_cell.length_c   1.000
_cell.angle_alpha   90.00
_cell.angle_beta   90.00
_cell.angle_gamma   90.00
#
_symmetry.space_group_name_H-M   'P 1'
#
loop_
_entity.id
_entity.type
_entity.pdbx_description
1 polymer ?
#
loop_
_entity_poly.entity_id
_entity_poly.type
_entity_poly.pdbx_seq_one_letter_code
_entity_poly.pdbx_strand_id
1 'polypeptide(L)'
;MLLALAAGSAQAGIATPFTVDFAKHWTSSNQGFNYDDKVLKSFGGTLRSNLSPLLKCRSSVSGDTHNSNCFFADQSDWETPYFQDYRSRFESDAPVTANLASRLQVKKDGSYSGYFSFGFVMSEFTEDANGSYVNSSLTKYTFRFRGEGLAWDTTMDPSLAEAMWNKETMYEKTFSTDWVRDTIDPLSGESMSFVSEGWDGTVDLQDAAAAVPEPAALALFGIGLAGLAALRRRKA
;
A
#
# COMPACT_ATOMS: atom_id res chain seq x y z
N MET A 1 -37.48 31.80 4.76
CA MET A 1 -36.92 30.65 5.52
C MET A 1 -35.72 30.16 4.73
N LEU A 2 -34.50 30.59 5.11
CA LEU A 2 -33.27 30.20 4.40
C LEU A 2 -32.92 28.76 4.79
N LEU A 3 -32.83 27.86 3.81
CA LEU A 3 -32.14 26.58 3.97
C LEU A 3 -30.64 26.88 4.09
N ALA A 4 -30.09 26.71 5.28
CA ALA A 4 -28.65 26.56 5.45
C ALA A 4 -28.26 25.19 4.88
N LEU A 5 -27.64 25.17 3.69
CA LEU A 5 -26.82 24.03 3.30
C LEU A 5 -25.71 23.92 4.35
N ALA A 6 -25.80 22.91 5.20
CA ALA A 6 -24.63 22.40 5.89
C ALA A 6 -23.71 21.81 4.81
N ALA A 7 -22.87 22.66 4.23
CA ALA A 7 -21.65 22.20 3.57
C ALA A 7 -20.80 21.57 4.68
N GLY A 8 -21.01 20.27 4.92
CA GLY A 8 -20.07 19.48 5.68
C GLY A 8 -18.71 19.68 5.04
N SER A 9 -17.74 20.16 5.82
CA SER A 9 -16.35 20.22 5.40
C SER A 9 -16.01 18.86 4.79
N ALA A 10 -15.71 18.82 3.49
CA ALA A 10 -15.16 17.64 2.86
C ALA A 10 -13.93 17.27 3.70
N GLN A 11 -14.03 16.16 4.42
CA GLN A 11 -12.98 15.81 5.35
C GLN A 11 -11.80 15.35 4.50
N ALA A 12 -10.80 16.22 4.42
CA ALA A 12 -9.49 15.98 3.83
C ALA A 12 -8.98 14.57 4.20
N GLY A 13 -8.42 13.86 3.23
CA GLY A 13 -8.03 12.47 3.42
C GLY A 13 -7.87 11.65 2.14
N ILE A 14 -7.50 10.40 2.34
CA ILE A 14 -7.37 9.38 1.30
C ILE A 14 -8.62 8.49 1.34
N ALA A 15 -9.26 8.31 0.19
CA ALA A 15 -10.29 7.31 -0.04
C ALA A 15 -10.14 6.78 -1.47
N THR A 16 -9.62 5.56 -1.64
CA THR A 16 -9.29 5.04 -2.97
C THR A 16 -9.55 3.53 -3.05
N PRO A 17 -10.30 3.06 -4.06
CA PRO A 17 -10.50 1.63 -4.27
C PRO A 17 -9.19 0.96 -4.70
N PHE A 18 -9.01 -0.29 -4.31
CA PHE A 18 -7.87 -1.09 -4.76
C PHE A 18 -8.27 -2.54 -5.04
N THR A 19 -7.40 -3.20 -5.80
CA THR A 19 -7.46 -4.63 -6.08
C THR A 19 -6.06 -5.20 -5.95
N VAL A 20 -5.98 -6.42 -5.43
CA VAL A 20 -4.78 -7.26 -5.43
C VAL A 20 -5.14 -8.54 -6.17
N ASP A 21 -4.53 -8.71 -7.33
CA ASP A 21 -4.63 -9.88 -8.21
C ASP A 21 -3.23 -10.45 -8.53
N PHE A 22 -2.21 -9.96 -7.83
CA PHE A 22 -0.81 -10.36 -7.98
C PHE A 22 -0.19 -10.64 -6.61
N ALA A 23 0.40 -11.81 -6.44
CA ALA A 23 1.37 -12.16 -5.40
C ALA A 23 1.87 -13.57 -5.66
N LYS A 24 3.04 -13.90 -5.13
CA LYS A 24 3.53 -15.27 -5.03
C LYS A 24 3.49 -15.69 -3.57
N HIS A 25 3.09 -16.93 -3.34
CA HIS A 25 3.12 -17.50 -2.02
C HIS A 25 4.52 -18.01 -1.70
N TRP A 26 4.95 -17.80 -0.46
CA TRP A 26 6.21 -18.28 0.04
C TRP A 26 6.06 -18.86 1.44
N THR A 27 6.97 -19.77 1.77
CA THR A 27 7.15 -20.30 3.12
C THR A 27 8.60 -20.22 3.51
N SER A 28 8.86 -20.05 4.80
CA SER A 28 10.20 -20.12 5.35
C SER A 28 10.22 -20.87 6.67
N SER A 29 11.25 -21.67 6.87
CA SER A 29 11.53 -22.33 8.15
C SER A 29 13.03 -22.31 8.43
N ASN A 30 13.41 -21.74 9.57
CA ASN A 30 14.78 -21.51 10.03
C ASN A 30 15.66 -20.78 9.00
N GLN A 31 16.19 -21.49 7.99
CA GLN A 31 17.05 -20.94 6.93
C GLN A 31 16.59 -21.29 5.51
N GLY A 32 15.54 -22.09 5.35
CA GLY A 32 14.99 -22.43 4.04
C GLY A 32 13.88 -21.46 3.68
N PHE A 33 13.96 -20.83 2.51
CA PHE A 33 12.93 -19.98 1.94
C PHE A 33 12.54 -20.53 0.57
N ASN A 34 11.25 -20.75 0.34
CA ASN A 34 10.75 -21.32 -0.92
C ASN A 34 9.50 -20.59 -1.39
N TYR A 35 9.46 -20.28 -2.68
CA TYR A 35 8.22 -19.96 -3.39
C TYR A 35 7.56 -21.25 -3.86
N ASP A 36 6.23 -21.29 -3.82
CA ASP A 36 5.45 -22.40 -4.37
C ASP A 36 4.40 -21.90 -5.39
N ASP A 37 3.66 -22.86 -5.96
CA ASP A 37 2.68 -22.61 -7.02
C ASP A 37 1.27 -22.31 -6.49
N LYS A 38 1.10 -21.98 -5.20
CA LYS A 38 -0.23 -21.57 -4.69
C LYS A 38 -0.69 -20.31 -5.42
N VAL A 39 -1.95 -20.31 -5.84
CA VAL A 39 -2.56 -19.20 -6.57
C VAL A 39 -3.18 -18.21 -5.60
N LEU A 40 -2.87 -16.92 -5.76
CA LEU A 40 -3.47 -15.86 -4.98
C LEU A 40 -4.99 -15.83 -5.24
N LYS A 41 -5.78 -15.77 -4.17
CA LYS A 41 -7.21 -15.44 -4.28
C LYS A 41 -7.34 -13.93 -4.39
N SER A 42 -7.70 -13.43 -5.58
CA SER A 42 -7.87 -11.99 -5.80
C SER A 42 -8.87 -11.36 -4.83
N PHE A 43 -8.58 -10.14 -4.39
CA PHE A 43 -9.43 -9.39 -3.46
C PHE A 43 -9.25 -7.88 -3.66
N GLY A 44 -10.08 -7.10 -2.99
CA GLY A 44 -10.02 -5.64 -3.05
C GLY A 44 -10.85 -5.00 -1.94
N GLY A 45 -10.89 -3.68 -1.94
CA GLY A 45 -11.60 -2.90 -0.94
C GLY A 45 -11.36 -1.40 -1.11
N THR A 46 -11.55 -0.63 -0.04
CA THR A 46 -11.24 0.81 -0.04
C THR A 46 -10.15 1.13 0.96
N LEU A 47 -9.08 1.75 0.49
CA LEU A 47 -8.08 2.37 1.36
C LEU A 47 -8.63 3.68 1.89
N ARG A 48 -8.53 3.89 3.21
CA ARG A 48 -9.06 5.09 3.86
C ARG A 48 -8.11 5.62 4.92
N SER A 49 -7.87 6.92 4.92
CA SER A 49 -7.25 7.63 6.02
C SER A 49 -7.72 9.07 6.04
N ASN A 50 -8.12 9.58 7.20
CA ASN A 50 -8.38 11.02 7.37
C ASN A 50 -7.11 11.83 7.64
N LEU A 51 -5.92 11.22 7.46
CA LEU A 51 -4.59 11.79 7.69
C LEU A 51 -4.41 12.40 9.09
N SER A 52 -5.15 11.88 10.07
CA SER A 52 -4.96 12.24 11.48
C SER A 52 -3.66 11.61 11.98
N PRO A 53 -2.66 12.40 12.43
CA PRO A 53 -1.39 11.87 12.90
C PRO A 53 -1.57 11.02 14.16
N LEU A 54 -1.06 9.79 14.15
CA LEU A 54 -0.94 8.95 15.34
C LEU A 54 0.23 9.42 16.20
N LEU A 55 1.28 9.95 15.57
CA LEU A 55 2.50 10.45 16.17
C LEU A 55 2.94 11.71 15.45
N LYS A 56 3.75 12.54 16.11
CA LYS A 56 4.45 13.64 15.42
C LYS A 56 5.31 13.05 14.29
N CYS A 57 5.19 13.64 13.10
CA CYS A 57 6.08 13.32 11.99
C CYS A 57 7.54 13.56 12.40
N ARG A 58 8.43 12.67 11.94
CA ARG A 58 9.85 12.69 12.29
C ARG A 58 10.66 12.95 11.04
N SER A 59 11.67 13.79 11.15
CA SER A 59 12.61 14.04 10.07
C SER A 59 14.03 13.69 10.51
N SER A 60 14.86 13.28 9.56
CA SER A 60 16.28 13.00 9.75
C SER A 60 17.07 13.36 8.50
N VAL A 61 18.34 13.71 8.68
CA VAL A 61 19.26 13.99 7.59
C VAL A 61 20.30 12.88 7.51
N SER A 62 20.55 12.37 6.31
CA SER A 62 21.60 11.38 6.03
C SER A 62 22.32 11.76 4.75
N GLY A 63 23.57 12.20 4.86
CA GLY A 63 24.34 12.74 3.73
C GLY A 63 23.62 13.93 3.09
N ASP A 64 23.38 13.85 1.78
CA ASP A 64 22.70 14.90 1.01
C ASP A 64 21.17 14.74 0.95
N THR A 65 20.61 13.93 1.85
CA THR A 65 19.21 13.53 1.81
C THR A 65 18.49 13.89 3.09
N HIS A 66 17.38 14.59 2.95
CA HIS A 66 16.41 14.84 4.01
C HIS A 66 15.31 13.77 3.94
N ASN A 67 15.07 13.08 5.05
CA ASN A 67 14.04 12.04 5.17
C ASN A 67 12.97 12.53 6.13
N SER A 68 11.71 12.27 5.81
CA SER A 68 10.58 12.55 6.68
C SER A 68 9.62 11.36 6.70
N ASN A 69 9.13 11.00 7.88
CA ASN A 69 8.19 9.91 8.09
C ASN A 69 7.01 10.37 8.95
N CYS A 70 5.80 10.06 8.53
CA CYS A 70 4.57 10.28 9.27
C CYS A 70 3.80 8.97 9.43
N PHE A 71 3.08 8.85 10.54
CA PHE A 71 2.15 7.75 10.79
C PHE A 71 0.76 8.34 11.03
N PHE A 72 -0.20 7.95 10.21
CA PHE A 72 -1.58 8.38 10.26
C PHE A 72 -2.49 7.20 10.62
N ALA A 73 -3.68 7.51 11.13
CA ALA A 73 -4.70 6.50 11.36
C ALA A 73 -5.14 5.89 10.02
N ASP A 74 -5.12 4.56 9.95
CA ASP A 74 -5.74 3.81 8.85
C ASP A 74 -7.17 3.45 9.25
N GLN A 75 -8.11 3.76 8.36
CA GLN A 75 -9.55 3.54 8.51
C GLN A 75 -10.07 2.62 7.40
N SER A 76 -9.17 1.94 6.70
CA SER A 76 -9.50 1.09 5.56
C SER A 76 -10.38 -0.08 5.99
N ASP A 77 -11.31 -0.45 5.12
CA ASP A 77 -12.37 -1.43 5.37
C ASP A 77 -12.13 -2.75 4.61
N TRP A 78 -10.89 -3.25 4.64
CA TRP A 78 -10.52 -4.47 3.94
C TRP A 78 -9.75 -5.45 4.82
N GLU A 79 -9.92 -6.73 4.50
CA GLU A 79 -9.14 -7.84 5.05
C GLU A 79 -8.64 -8.67 3.86
N THR A 80 -7.42 -9.23 3.98
CA THR A 80 -6.97 -10.22 3.00
C THR A 80 -7.79 -11.51 3.17
N PRO A 81 -7.93 -12.33 2.13
CA PRO A 81 -8.51 -13.67 2.26
C PRO A 81 -7.76 -14.59 3.23
N TYR A 82 -6.55 -14.21 3.62
CA TYR A 82 -5.65 -14.96 4.50
C TYR A 82 -5.72 -14.47 5.95
N PHE A 83 -6.38 -13.34 6.22
CA PHE A 83 -6.43 -12.73 7.55
C PHE A 83 -6.98 -13.68 8.61
N GLN A 84 -8.09 -14.36 8.33
CA GLN A 84 -8.71 -15.30 9.28
C GLN A 84 -7.82 -16.54 9.51
N ASP A 85 -7.15 -17.04 8.47
CA ASP A 85 -6.21 -18.16 8.60
C ASP A 85 -5.04 -17.76 9.51
N TYR A 86 -4.39 -16.61 9.24
CA TYR A 86 -3.29 -16.13 10.07
C TYR A 86 -3.72 -15.81 11.49
N ARG A 87 -4.89 -15.18 11.68
CA ARG A 87 -5.42 -14.90 13.02
C ARG A 87 -5.70 -16.17 13.81
N SER A 88 -6.15 -17.25 13.16
CA SER A 88 -6.38 -18.53 13.84
C SER A 88 -5.12 -19.20 14.39
N ARG A 89 -3.93 -18.74 13.98
CA ARG A 89 -2.63 -19.22 14.46
C ARG A 89 -2.14 -18.48 15.72
N PHE A 90 -2.85 -17.42 16.12
CA PHE A 90 -2.62 -16.73 17.39
C PHE A 90 -3.36 -17.48 18.50
N GLU A 91 -2.79 -17.44 19.70
CA GLU A 91 -3.38 -18.10 20.87
C GLU A 91 -4.34 -17.18 21.63
N SER A 92 -4.33 -15.89 21.28
CA SER A 92 -5.17 -14.86 21.87
C SER A 92 -5.92 -14.04 20.82
N ASP A 93 -6.86 -13.23 21.29
CA ASP A 93 -7.45 -12.15 20.50
C ASP A 93 -6.48 -10.96 20.38
N ALA A 94 -5.31 -11.21 19.77
CA ALA A 94 -4.31 -10.18 19.55
C ALA A 94 -4.92 -8.98 18.81
N PRO A 95 -4.75 -7.75 19.33
CA PRO A 95 -5.35 -6.57 18.73
C PRO A 95 -4.73 -6.29 17.36
N VAL A 96 -5.58 -5.91 16.41
CA VAL A 96 -5.13 -5.44 15.10
C VAL A 96 -4.80 -3.95 15.20
N THR A 97 -3.56 -3.61 14.92
CA THR A 97 -3.14 -2.21 14.76
C THR A 97 -3.14 -1.85 13.29
N ALA A 98 -3.96 -0.87 12.90
CA ALA A 98 -4.02 -0.35 11.55
C ALA A 98 -3.32 1.01 11.46
N ASN A 99 -2.41 1.21 10.51
CA ASN A 99 -1.76 2.49 10.28
C ASN A 99 -1.45 2.76 8.81
N LEU A 100 -1.43 4.04 8.46
CA LEU A 100 -0.89 4.54 7.22
C LEU A 100 0.48 5.15 7.50
N ALA A 101 1.53 4.53 7.00
CA ALA A 101 2.87 5.12 7.01
C ALA A 101 3.09 5.92 5.72
N SER A 102 3.55 7.17 5.86
CA SER A 102 4.01 7.97 4.74
C SER A 102 5.49 8.31 4.93
N ARG A 103 6.28 8.14 3.87
CA ARG A 103 7.69 8.51 3.84
C ARG A 103 7.96 9.43 2.67
N LEU A 104 8.78 10.45 2.91
CA LEU A 104 9.37 11.31 1.91
C LEU A 104 10.88 11.34 2.07
N GLN A 105 11.57 11.30 0.94
CA GLN A 105 13.01 11.47 0.84
C GLN A 105 13.29 12.54 -0.21
N VAL A 106 13.94 13.65 0.17
CA VAL A 106 14.28 14.76 -0.73
C VAL A 106 15.80 14.93 -0.78
N LYS A 107 16.35 14.98 -1.99
CA LYS A 107 17.77 15.23 -2.24
C LYS A 107 18.05 16.72 -2.45
N LYS A 108 19.32 17.13 -2.32
CA LYS A 108 19.74 18.54 -2.48
C LYS A 108 19.42 19.15 -3.85
N ASP A 109 19.33 18.32 -4.90
CA ASP A 109 18.95 18.74 -6.25
C ASP A 109 17.43 18.94 -6.41
N GLY A 110 16.65 18.69 -5.36
CA GLY A 110 15.19 18.81 -5.36
C GLY A 110 14.45 17.60 -5.93
N SER A 111 15.18 16.55 -6.35
CA SER A 111 14.57 15.25 -6.65
C SER A 111 14.10 14.58 -5.37
N TYR A 112 12.99 13.84 -5.46
CA TYR A 112 12.43 13.15 -4.30
C TYR A 112 11.81 11.81 -4.65
N SER A 113 11.72 10.95 -3.64
CA SER A 113 11.00 9.69 -3.68
C SER A 113 10.30 9.43 -2.35
N GLY A 114 9.30 8.58 -2.35
CA GLY A 114 8.54 8.30 -1.15
C GLY A 114 7.58 7.15 -1.33
N TYR A 115 6.81 6.91 -0.27
CA TYR A 115 5.73 5.93 -0.33
C TYR A 115 4.59 6.26 0.63
N PHE A 116 3.44 5.69 0.33
CA PHE A 116 2.32 5.49 1.26
C PHE A 116 2.13 4.00 1.46
N SER A 117 2.08 3.53 2.71
CA SER A 117 1.93 2.12 3.06
C SER A 117 0.79 1.97 4.06
N PHE A 118 -0.31 1.38 3.61
CA PHE A 118 -1.42 0.98 4.46
C PHE A 118 -1.09 -0.38 5.06
N GLY A 119 -1.19 -0.50 6.37
CA GLY A 119 -0.68 -1.65 7.10
C GLY A 119 -1.59 -2.10 8.24
N PHE A 120 -1.73 -3.41 8.36
CA PHE A 120 -2.29 -4.08 9.54
C PHE A 120 -1.20 -4.90 10.21
N VAL A 121 -1.06 -4.76 11.52
CA VAL A 121 -0.13 -5.54 12.33
C VAL A 121 -0.91 -6.23 13.44
N MET A 122 -0.64 -7.51 13.62
CA MET A 122 -0.97 -8.26 14.82
C MET A 122 0.33 -8.80 15.40
N SER A 123 0.51 -8.73 16.72
CA SER A 123 1.64 -9.34 17.39
C SER A 123 1.24 -9.75 18.79
N GLU A 124 1.67 -10.93 19.19
CA GLU A 124 1.58 -11.42 20.56
C GLU A 124 2.93 -12.03 20.97
N PHE A 125 3.22 -11.93 22.27
CA PHE A 125 4.27 -12.69 22.92
C PHE A 125 3.60 -13.63 23.89
N THR A 126 3.90 -14.92 23.80
CA THR A 126 3.36 -15.94 24.68
C THR A 126 4.51 -16.67 25.37
N GLU A 127 4.31 -16.99 26.63
CA GLU A 127 5.22 -17.80 27.45
C GLU A 127 4.40 -18.91 28.12
N ASP A 128 4.74 -20.16 27.81
CA ASP A 128 4.04 -21.34 28.31
C ASP A 128 5.03 -22.45 28.73
N ALA A 129 4.49 -23.61 29.11
CA ALA A 129 5.30 -24.75 29.58
C ALA A 129 6.25 -25.33 28.51
N ASN A 130 6.04 -25.02 27.24
CA ASN A 130 6.83 -25.46 26.09
C ASN A 130 7.83 -24.40 25.59
N GLY A 131 7.82 -23.19 26.16
CA GLY A 131 8.79 -22.13 25.87
C GLY A 131 8.17 -20.75 25.70
N SER A 132 8.94 -19.82 25.14
CA SER A 132 8.47 -18.50 24.74
C SER A 132 8.42 -18.40 23.22
N TYR A 133 7.43 -17.71 22.66
CA TYR A 133 7.43 -17.39 21.24
C TYR A 133 6.73 -16.07 20.95
N VAL A 134 7.12 -15.46 19.83
CA VAL A 134 6.49 -14.30 19.22
C VAL A 134 5.70 -14.78 18.02
N ASN A 135 4.38 -14.58 18.03
CA ASN A 135 3.57 -14.64 16.83
C ASN A 135 3.36 -13.22 16.31
N SER A 136 3.58 -13.02 15.02
CA SER A 136 3.27 -11.76 14.36
C SER A 136 2.67 -11.99 12.99
N SER A 137 1.81 -11.08 12.57
CA SER A 137 1.30 -11.04 11.22
C SER A 137 1.31 -9.60 10.77
N LEU A 138 1.73 -9.40 9.54
CA LEU A 138 1.81 -8.10 8.93
C LEU A 138 1.20 -8.17 7.54
N THR A 139 0.29 -7.25 7.27
CA THR A 139 -0.26 -7.03 5.93
C THR A 139 0.07 -5.61 5.52
N LYS A 140 0.60 -5.41 4.31
CA LYS A 140 0.95 -4.11 3.76
C LYS A 140 0.51 -3.97 2.32
N TYR A 141 -0.01 -2.79 1.99
CA TYR A 141 -0.20 -2.35 0.62
C TYR A 141 0.47 -1.00 0.42
N THR A 142 1.51 -0.98 -0.42
CA THR A 142 2.45 0.13 -0.54
C THR A 142 2.42 0.70 -1.94
N PHE A 143 2.33 2.03 -2.02
CA PHE A 143 2.39 2.82 -3.25
C PHE A 143 3.65 3.66 -3.21
N ARG A 144 4.51 3.54 -4.23
CA ARG A 144 5.71 4.36 -4.34
C ARG A 144 5.54 5.46 -5.36
N PHE A 145 6.09 6.63 -5.04
CA PHE A 145 6.07 7.81 -5.89
C PHE A 145 7.46 8.44 -5.93
N ARG A 146 7.69 9.27 -6.96
CA ARG A 146 8.90 10.06 -7.15
C ARG A 146 8.61 11.28 -8.01
N GLY A 147 9.42 12.31 -7.87
CA GLY A 147 9.30 13.52 -8.66
C GLY A 147 10.47 14.47 -8.43
N GLU A 148 10.28 15.73 -8.83
CA GLU A 148 11.28 16.80 -8.73
C GLU A 148 10.65 18.12 -8.27
N GLY A 149 11.50 19.05 -7.84
CA GLY A 149 11.10 20.43 -7.53
C GLY A 149 10.68 20.68 -6.09
N LEU A 150 10.99 19.78 -5.15
CA LEU A 150 10.82 20.06 -3.72
C LEU A 150 12.06 20.74 -3.15
N ALA A 151 11.86 21.65 -2.19
CA ALA A 151 12.96 22.19 -1.41
C ALA A 151 13.58 21.06 -0.56
N TRP A 152 14.91 21.05 -0.44
CA TRP A 152 15.62 19.96 0.26
C TRP A 152 15.13 19.72 1.68
N ASP A 153 14.75 20.78 2.40
CA ASP A 153 14.26 20.74 3.78
C ASP A 153 12.75 20.41 3.90
N THR A 154 12.09 20.06 2.80
CA THR A 154 10.67 19.70 2.80
C THR A 154 10.41 18.51 3.73
N THR A 155 9.52 18.73 4.69
CA THR A 155 9.10 17.75 5.70
C THR A 155 7.67 17.28 5.39
N MET A 156 7.41 15.99 5.55
CA MET A 156 6.07 15.43 5.44
C MET A 156 5.21 15.90 6.62
N ASP A 157 3.99 16.34 6.32
CA ASP A 157 2.92 16.67 7.26
C ASP A 157 1.57 16.21 6.67
N PRO A 158 0.44 16.31 7.39
CA PRO A 158 -0.86 15.89 6.85
C PRO A 158 -1.25 16.55 5.52
N SER A 159 -0.99 17.86 5.38
CA SER A 159 -1.37 18.62 4.19
C SER A 159 -0.52 18.26 2.99
N LEU A 160 0.80 18.08 3.19
CA LEU A 160 1.70 17.61 2.14
C LEU A 160 1.41 16.16 1.76
N ALA A 161 1.07 15.30 2.73
CA ALA A 161 0.68 13.91 2.47
C ALA A 161 -0.56 13.84 1.58
N GLU A 162 -1.59 14.64 1.87
CA GLU A 162 -2.78 14.74 1.03
C GLU A 162 -2.45 15.28 -0.37
N ALA A 163 -1.65 16.34 -0.46
CA ALA A 163 -1.26 16.93 -1.72
C ALA A 163 -0.47 15.92 -2.58
N MET A 164 0.48 15.20 -1.99
CA MET A 164 1.27 14.18 -2.67
C MET A 164 0.42 13.00 -3.13
N TRP A 165 -0.49 12.51 -2.28
CA TRP A 165 -1.39 11.42 -2.67
C TRP A 165 -2.23 11.77 -3.90
N ASN A 166 -2.75 13.00 -3.96
CA ASN A 166 -3.62 13.44 -5.05
C ASN A 166 -2.87 13.87 -6.31
N LYS A 167 -1.65 14.38 -6.17
CA LYS A 167 -0.87 14.94 -7.27
C LYS A 167 0.04 13.91 -7.93
N GLU A 168 0.70 13.06 -7.15
CA GLU A 168 1.78 12.24 -7.65
C GLU A 168 1.26 10.97 -8.35
N THR A 169 1.87 10.65 -9.49
CA THR A 169 1.62 9.38 -10.18
C THR A 169 2.43 8.29 -9.49
N MET A 170 1.73 7.31 -8.92
CA MET A 170 2.37 6.14 -8.30
C MET A 170 3.05 5.30 -9.39
N TYR A 171 4.33 5.00 -9.22
CA TYR A 171 5.11 4.23 -10.20
C TYR A 171 5.18 2.75 -9.85
N GLU A 172 4.88 2.36 -8.61
CA GLU A 172 4.94 0.97 -8.16
C GLU A 172 3.89 0.71 -7.09
N LYS A 173 3.29 -0.48 -7.13
CA LYS A 173 2.43 -1.03 -6.07
C LYS A 173 3.03 -2.33 -5.56
N THR A 174 3.16 -2.47 -4.26
CA THR A 174 3.57 -3.71 -3.59
C THR A 174 2.47 -4.17 -2.65
N PHE A 175 2.09 -5.44 -2.76
CA PHE A 175 1.31 -6.12 -1.74
C PHE A 175 2.20 -7.12 -1.01
N SER A 176 2.05 -7.17 0.31
CA SER A 176 2.65 -8.23 1.12
C SER A 176 1.72 -8.58 2.26
N THR A 177 1.60 -9.86 2.57
CA THR A 177 1.04 -10.31 3.84
C THR A 177 1.80 -11.51 4.34
N ASP A 178 2.06 -11.57 5.63
CA ASP A 178 2.77 -12.70 6.23
C ASP A 178 2.29 -12.99 7.64
N TRP A 179 2.53 -14.23 8.05
CA TRP A 179 2.50 -14.70 9.41
C TRP A 179 3.87 -15.28 9.75
N VAL A 180 4.31 -15.00 10.97
CA VAL A 180 5.62 -15.37 11.50
C VAL A 180 5.43 -15.90 12.92
N ARG A 181 6.08 -17.02 13.22
CA ARG A 181 6.31 -17.54 14.56
C ARG A 181 7.80 -17.68 14.80
N ASP A 182 8.29 -16.99 15.82
CA ASP A 182 9.67 -17.10 16.31
C ASP A 182 9.66 -17.68 17.71
N THR A 183 10.22 -18.88 17.88
CA THR A 183 10.39 -19.52 19.18
C THR A 183 11.69 -19.05 19.81
N ILE A 184 11.62 -18.59 21.04
CA ILE A 184 12.70 -17.95 21.77
C ILE A 184 13.07 -18.83 22.96
N ASP A 185 14.36 -19.03 23.18
CA ASP A 185 14.86 -19.63 24.41
C ASP A 185 14.59 -18.66 25.59
N PRO A 186 13.79 -19.06 26.59
CA PRO A 186 13.42 -18.20 27.71
C PRO A 186 14.63 -17.80 28.57
N LEU A 187 15.75 -18.53 28.51
CA LEU A 187 16.94 -18.24 29.33
C LEU A 187 17.90 -17.26 28.66
N SER A 188 18.13 -17.41 27.36
CA SER A 188 19.10 -16.59 26.61
C SER A 188 18.44 -15.45 25.82
N GLY A 189 17.15 -15.58 25.49
CA GLY A 189 16.45 -14.68 24.57
C GLY A 189 16.80 -14.92 23.10
N GLU A 190 17.55 -15.98 22.78
CA GLU A 190 17.94 -16.30 21.40
C GLU A 190 16.82 -17.01 20.64
N SER A 191 16.69 -16.72 19.35
CA SER A 191 15.77 -17.44 18.45
C SER A 191 16.24 -18.89 18.29
N MET A 192 15.36 -19.83 18.65
CA MET A 192 15.56 -21.26 18.53
C MET A 192 15.02 -21.81 17.21
N SER A 193 13.86 -21.30 16.76
CA SER A 193 13.24 -21.71 15.52
C SER A 193 12.36 -20.63 14.96
N PHE A 194 12.33 -20.54 13.63
CA PHE A 194 11.54 -19.56 12.91
C PHE A 194 10.67 -20.26 11.88
N VAL A 195 9.38 -19.96 11.85
CA VAL A 195 8.48 -20.42 10.78
C VAL A 195 7.69 -19.23 10.29
N SER A 196 7.57 -19.10 8.98
CA SER A 196 6.77 -18.04 8.37
C SER A 196 6.16 -18.49 7.06
N GLU A 197 5.07 -17.83 6.71
CA GLU A 197 4.32 -18.03 5.48
C GLU A 197 3.78 -16.69 5.04
N GLY A 198 3.76 -16.44 3.75
CA GLY A 198 3.27 -15.17 3.25
C GLY A 198 2.99 -15.17 1.76
N TRP A 199 2.53 -14.00 1.34
CA TRP A 199 2.31 -13.62 -0.04
C TRP A 199 3.02 -12.30 -0.27
N ASP A 200 3.77 -12.18 -1.36
CA ASP A 200 4.38 -10.92 -1.75
C ASP A 200 4.31 -10.73 -3.27
N GLY A 201 4.14 -9.49 -3.69
CA GLY A 201 4.07 -9.15 -5.10
C GLY A 201 4.33 -7.68 -5.31
N THR A 202 4.90 -7.36 -6.47
CA THR A 202 5.16 -5.99 -6.91
C THR A 202 4.75 -5.83 -8.35
N VAL A 203 4.06 -4.74 -8.66
CA VAL A 203 3.70 -4.31 -10.01
C VAL A 203 4.36 -2.96 -10.26
N ASP A 204 5.20 -2.91 -11.30
CA ASP A 204 5.66 -1.64 -11.87
C ASP A 204 4.55 -1.05 -12.74
N LEU A 205 4.17 0.18 -12.46
CA LEU A 205 3.09 0.90 -13.12
C LEU A 205 3.58 1.80 -14.25
N GLN A 206 4.89 2.02 -14.36
CA GLN A 206 5.45 2.81 -15.46
C GLN A 206 5.20 2.12 -16.80
N ASP A 207 5.28 0.79 -16.83
CA ASP A 207 5.02 -0.01 -18.03
C ASP A 207 3.52 -0.21 -18.29
N ALA A 208 2.68 -0.15 -17.24
CA ALA A 208 1.23 -0.30 -17.39
C ALA A 208 0.57 0.91 -18.10
N ALA A 209 1.17 2.11 -17.99
CA ALA A 209 0.70 3.30 -18.71
C ALA A 209 0.95 3.23 -20.23
N ALA A 210 1.91 2.42 -20.69
CA ALA A 210 2.17 2.19 -22.11
C ALA A 210 1.20 1.18 -22.76
N ALA A 211 0.39 0.48 -21.96
CA ALA A 211 -0.54 -0.56 -22.40
C ALA A 211 -2.01 -0.06 -22.47
N VAL A 212 -2.24 1.24 -22.64
CA VAL A 212 -3.57 1.75 -23.04
C VAL A 212 -3.71 1.49 -24.54
N PRO A 213 -4.61 0.59 -25.01
CA PRO A 213 -5.01 0.59 -26.40
C PRO A 213 -5.65 1.94 -26.64
N GLU A 214 -5.11 2.73 -27.58
CA GLU A 214 -5.70 4.01 -27.96
C GLU A 214 -7.23 3.85 -28.07
N PRO A 215 -8.03 4.71 -27.41
CA PRO A 215 -9.47 4.53 -27.42
C PRO A 215 -9.93 4.51 -28.88
N ALA A 216 -10.92 3.68 -29.16
CA ALA A 216 -11.57 3.49 -30.46
C ALA A 216 -12.07 4.79 -31.14
N ALA A 217 -11.73 5.98 -30.63
CA ALA A 217 -11.86 7.28 -31.26
C ALA A 217 -11.25 7.31 -32.67
N LEU A 218 -10.06 6.74 -32.93
CA LEU A 218 -9.51 6.69 -34.30
C LEU A 218 -10.32 5.78 -35.23
N ALA A 219 -10.82 4.64 -34.71
CA ALA A 219 -11.71 3.76 -35.46
C ALA A 219 -13.09 4.40 -35.73
N LEU A 220 -13.64 5.13 -34.76
CA LEU A 220 -14.90 5.87 -34.86
C LEU A 220 -14.78 7.10 -35.79
N PHE A 221 -13.64 7.80 -35.79
CA PHE A 221 -13.35 8.86 -36.75
C PHE A 221 -13.23 8.31 -38.18
N GLY A 222 -12.58 7.15 -38.35
CA GLY A 222 -12.49 6.46 -39.65
C GLY A 222 -13.86 6.05 -40.21
N ILE A 223 -14.72 5.48 -39.37
CA ILE A 223 -16.10 5.08 -39.76
C ILE A 223 -16.96 6.32 -40.04
N GLY A 224 -16.81 7.38 -39.25
CA GLY A 224 -17.53 8.65 -39.46
C GLY A 224 -17.19 9.33 -40.80
N LEU A 225 -15.91 9.33 -41.18
CA LEU A 225 -15.46 9.88 -42.47
C LEU A 225 -15.90 9.01 -43.66
N ALA A 226 -15.88 7.69 -43.52
CA ALA A 226 -16.39 6.78 -44.54
C ALA A 226 -17.90 6.94 -44.75
N GLY A 227 -18.67 7.16 -43.67
CA GLY A 227 -20.11 7.45 -43.74
C GLY A 227 -20.43 8.77 -44.48
N LEU A 228 -19.65 9.83 -44.23
CA LEU A 228 -19.81 11.12 -44.92
C LEU A 228 -19.43 11.04 -46.41
N ALA A 229 -18.39 10.27 -46.76
CA ALA A 229 -18.01 10.05 -48.14
C ALA A 229 -19.05 9.23 -48.92
N ALA A 230 -19.68 8.22 -48.29
CA ALA A 230 -20.74 7.42 -48.89
C ALA A 230 -22.03 8.22 -49.14
N LEU A 231 -22.38 9.14 -48.25
CA LEU A 231 -23.54 10.04 -48.43
C LEU A 231 -23.33 11.07 -49.53
N ARG A 232 -22.08 11.51 -49.76
CA ARG A 232 -21.75 12.47 -50.83
C ARG A 232 -21.84 11.85 -52.24
N ARG A 233 -21.67 10.53 -52.38
CA ARG A 233 -21.81 9.81 -53.67
C ARG A 233 -23.26 9.50 -54.06
N ARG A 234 -24.23 9.66 -53.16
CA ARG A 234 -25.67 9.46 -53.44
C ARG A 234 -26.39 10.73 -53.93
N LYS A 235 -25.67 11.84 -54.10
CA LYS A 235 -26.20 13.13 -54.55
C LYS A 235 -25.55 13.67 -55.83
N ALA A 236 -24.75 12.85 -56.53
CA ALA A 236 -24.24 13.13 -57.87
C ALA A 236 -24.97 12.26 -58.89
#